data_AF-A0A6A6DII2-F1
#
_entry.id   AF-A0A6A6DII2-F1
#
_cell.length_a   1.000
_cell.length_b   1.000
_cell.length_c   1.000
_cell.angle_alpha   90.00
_cell.angle_beta   90.00
_cell.angle_gamma   90.00
#
_symmetry.space_group_name_H-M   'P 1'
#
loop_
_entity.id
_entity.type
_entity.pdbx_description
1 polymer ?
#
loop_
_entity_poly.entity_id
_entity_poly.type
_entity_poly.pdbx_seq_one_letter_code
_entity_poly.pdbx_strand_id
1 'polypeptide(L)'
;MSAGLNMDTSVDPQLESKFFVAPAEIRRAIYVHLIPDQIHLFLHEKGLRLSACVQRDEDGDPDCIKQRSNEANLLTDPHASDPIYALRLRSSWGSHWRCEESVMRVREKDCETDCNVAAMALLLVCKRMFTDVAEMMADIAALQINGLDALRILVPQSGVLKSGRSSTSTLLNCVLPSLKELDISLRLPLSAYDALENAGNSTSSKSSSMDHSISAWTGLRPAIERLSKLRRLRIWLDHEERCPWSMVNERAVLSPLASLGNNPNLDISIDLPKLHPKWENLDRHFTEDSPPLTLTIHRRYRQRYHGIESSDGSIRVKYDPDFPTLHGLALMEDMTIEEVEEMERTSWKRGGDPYREFLDRWPHHVNPPAWVWECTVSARQ
;
A
#
# COMPACT_ATOMS: atom_id res chain seq x y z
N MET A 1 18.30 -23.47 -18.51
CA MET A 1 19.73 -23.24 -18.26
C MET A 1 19.95 -21.74 -18.28
N SER A 2 20.10 -21.12 -17.09
CA SER A 2 20.25 -19.67 -16.96
C SER A 2 21.71 -19.30 -17.16
N ALA A 3 22.00 -18.55 -18.23
CA ALA A 3 23.32 -17.98 -18.45
C ALA A 3 23.52 -16.85 -17.43
N GLY A 4 24.25 -17.14 -16.35
CA GLY A 4 24.70 -16.12 -15.41
C GLY A 4 25.59 -15.13 -16.13
N LEU A 5 25.15 -13.87 -16.25
CA LEU A 5 25.95 -12.77 -16.78
C LEU A 5 27.16 -12.53 -15.85
N ASN A 6 28.32 -12.98 -16.30
CA ASN A 6 29.59 -12.77 -15.63
C ASN A 6 30.05 -11.33 -15.91
N MET A 7 29.72 -10.37 -15.03
CA MET A 7 30.07 -8.94 -15.15
C MET A 7 31.57 -8.62 -14.91
N ASP A 8 32.49 -9.58 -15.08
CA ASP A 8 33.95 -9.37 -14.96
C ASP A 8 34.67 -9.24 -16.31
N THR A 9 33.93 -9.19 -17.43
CA THR A 9 34.47 -8.68 -18.70
C THR A 9 34.56 -7.16 -18.64
N SER A 10 35.73 -6.62 -19.01
CA SER A 10 35.99 -5.18 -19.17
C SER A 10 34.84 -4.50 -19.94
N VAL A 11 33.94 -3.87 -19.20
CA VAL A 11 32.75 -3.21 -19.74
C VAL A 11 33.21 -2.01 -20.56
N ASP A 12 32.80 -1.93 -21.81
CA ASP A 12 33.07 -0.80 -22.69
C ASP A 12 32.51 0.49 -22.05
N PRO A 13 33.37 1.48 -21.74
CA PRO A 13 32.94 2.75 -21.16
C PRO A 13 32.07 3.61 -22.11
N GLN A 14 31.93 3.20 -23.38
CA GLN A 14 31.17 3.89 -24.43
C GLN A 14 31.58 5.36 -24.60
N LEU A 15 32.89 5.63 -24.55
CA LEU A 15 33.43 6.99 -24.67
C LEU A 15 33.11 7.66 -26.02
N GLU A 16 32.83 6.86 -27.05
CA GLU A 16 32.50 7.33 -28.41
C GLU A 16 30.99 7.59 -28.62
N SER A 17 30.13 7.24 -27.64
CA SER A 17 28.70 7.46 -27.77
C SER A 17 28.35 8.94 -27.71
N LYS A 18 27.77 9.47 -28.80
CA LYS A 18 27.30 10.86 -28.89
C LYS A 18 26.32 11.24 -27.78
N PHE A 19 25.56 10.27 -27.27
CA PHE A 19 24.65 10.48 -26.15
C PHE A 19 25.40 10.93 -24.88
N PHE A 20 26.57 10.35 -24.60
CA PHE A 20 27.38 10.71 -23.43
C PHE A 20 28.31 11.91 -23.64
N VAL A 21 28.37 12.43 -24.87
CA VAL A 21 28.97 13.73 -25.19
C VAL A 21 28.00 14.87 -24.88
N ALA A 22 26.68 14.63 -24.97
CA ALA A 22 25.68 15.63 -24.62
C ALA A 22 25.82 16.07 -23.14
N PRO A 23 25.54 17.34 -22.79
CA PRO A 23 25.57 17.82 -21.41
C PRO A 23 24.69 17.00 -20.47
N ALA A 24 25.06 16.95 -19.18
CA ALA A 24 24.35 16.13 -18.19
C ALA A 24 22.88 16.54 -18.06
N GLU A 25 22.58 17.82 -18.23
CA GLU A 25 21.25 18.41 -18.19
C GLU A 25 20.35 17.84 -19.30
N ILE A 26 20.90 17.69 -20.51
CA ILE A 26 20.16 17.10 -21.64
C ILE A 26 19.89 15.63 -21.39
N ARG A 27 20.87 14.88 -20.88
CA ARG A 27 20.68 13.46 -20.52
C ARG A 27 19.64 13.31 -19.42
N ARG A 28 19.70 14.13 -18.37
CA ARG A 28 18.70 14.16 -17.29
C ARG A 28 17.30 14.48 -17.82
N ALA A 29 17.16 15.47 -18.69
CA ALA A 29 15.89 15.80 -19.32
C ALA A 29 15.30 14.60 -20.10
N ILE A 30 16.14 13.84 -20.80
CA ILE A 30 15.71 12.60 -21.46
C ILE A 30 15.28 11.54 -20.43
N TYR A 31 16.07 11.33 -19.37
CA TYR A 31 15.76 10.32 -18.36
C TYR A 31 14.47 10.61 -17.59
N VAL A 32 14.15 11.87 -17.30
CA VAL A 32 12.88 12.26 -16.64
C VAL A 32 11.67 11.72 -17.40
N HIS A 33 11.73 11.66 -18.73
CA HIS A 33 10.62 11.15 -19.54
C HIS A 33 10.55 9.61 -19.62
N LEU A 34 11.59 8.91 -19.16
CA LEU A 34 11.71 7.45 -19.29
C LEU A 34 11.59 6.72 -17.95
N ILE A 35 11.99 7.39 -16.86
CA ILE A 35 11.93 6.88 -15.49
C ILE A 35 10.56 7.25 -14.91
N PRO A 36 9.78 6.28 -14.41
CA PRO A 36 8.50 6.55 -13.79
C PRO A 36 8.69 7.22 -12.43
N ASP A 37 7.74 8.06 -12.05
CA ASP A 37 7.75 8.79 -10.77
C ASP A 37 7.62 7.85 -9.57
N GLN A 38 7.04 6.66 -9.76
CA GLN A 38 6.87 5.65 -8.71
C GLN A 38 7.28 4.27 -9.22
N ILE A 39 8.06 3.55 -8.40
CA ILE A 39 8.60 2.24 -8.74
C ILE A 39 8.30 1.27 -7.60
N HIS A 40 7.58 0.20 -7.91
CA HIS A 40 7.34 -0.88 -6.98
C HIS A 40 8.55 -1.78 -6.83
N LEU A 41 8.91 -2.09 -5.59
CA LEU A 41 9.88 -3.11 -5.23
C LEU A 41 9.16 -4.27 -4.55
N PHE A 42 9.25 -5.46 -5.15
CA PHE A 42 8.56 -6.65 -4.66
C PHE A 42 9.43 -7.90 -4.78
N LEU A 43 9.10 -8.91 -3.96
CA LEU A 43 9.73 -10.22 -3.99
C LEU A 43 8.93 -11.16 -4.89
N HIS A 44 9.60 -11.85 -5.80
CA HIS A 44 9.00 -12.86 -6.67
C HIS A 44 9.97 -14.01 -6.90
N GLU A 45 9.51 -15.25 -6.65
CA GLU A 45 10.35 -16.46 -6.76
C GLU A 45 11.69 -16.34 -6.01
N LYS A 46 11.67 -15.69 -4.84
CA LYS A 46 12.86 -15.37 -4.01
C LYS A 46 13.81 -14.32 -4.61
N GLY A 47 13.49 -13.75 -5.76
CA GLY A 47 14.23 -12.67 -6.40
C GLY A 47 13.54 -11.31 -6.24
N LEU A 48 14.34 -10.25 -6.13
CA LEU A 48 13.83 -8.89 -6.13
C LEU A 48 13.54 -8.43 -7.55
N ARG A 49 12.36 -7.84 -7.73
CA ARG A 49 11.92 -7.28 -9.00
C ARG A 49 11.40 -5.86 -8.82
N LEU A 50 11.46 -5.11 -9.92
CA LEU A 50 10.93 -3.76 -10.02
C LEU A 50 9.85 -3.70 -11.09
N SER A 51 8.86 -2.84 -10.88
CA SER A 51 7.89 -2.46 -11.91
C SER A 51 7.50 -0.99 -11.76
N ALA A 52 7.14 -0.33 -12.87
CA ALA A 52 6.51 0.98 -12.78
C ALA A 52 5.18 0.89 -12.02
N CYS A 53 4.84 1.94 -11.29
CA CYS A 53 3.49 2.13 -10.80
C CYS A 53 2.55 2.43 -11.98
N VAL A 54 1.41 1.75 -12.00
CA VAL A 54 0.32 1.96 -12.96
C VAL A 54 -0.99 2.32 -12.25
N GLN A 55 -0.88 2.73 -10.98
CA GLN A 55 -2.00 3.28 -10.21
C GLN A 55 -2.54 4.51 -10.93
N ARG A 56 -3.86 4.68 -10.90
CA ARG A 56 -4.54 5.87 -11.42
C ARG A 56 -5.20 6.63 -10.28
N ASP A 57 -5.58 7.85 -10.58
CA ASP A 57 -6.47 8.63 -9.73
C ASP A 57 -7.73 7.80 -9.41
N GLU A 58 -8.23 7.93 -8.17
CA GLU A 58 -9.39 7.20 -7.63
C GLU A 58 -9.18 5.70 -7.35
N ASP A 59 -8.00 5.11 -7.57
CA ASP A 59 -7.78 3.70 -7.19
C ASP A 59 -7.84 3.43 -5.69
N GLY A 60 -7.67 4.48 -4.88
CA GLY A 60 -7.86 4.47 -3.43
C GLY A 60 -9.28 4.82 -2.98
N ASP A 61 -10.23 4.96 -3.89
CA ASP A 61 -11.61 5.29 -3.55
C ASP A 61 -12.26 4.19 -2.67
N PRO A 62 -12.91 4.55 -1.55
CA PRO A 62 -13.45 3.57 -0.60
C PRO A 62 -14.61 2.74 -1.15
N ASP A 63 -15.36 3.25 -2.13
CA ASP A 63 -16.44 2.53 -2.80
C ASP A 63 -15.88 1.59 -3.90
N CYS A 64 -14.60 1.71 -4.25
CA CYS A 64 -13.86 0.79 -5.11
C CYS A 64 -14.51 0.56 -6.48
N ILE A 65 -15.29 1.52 -6.98
CA ILE A 65 -16.06 1.41 -8.22
C ILE A 65 -15.12 1.11 -9.41
N LYS A 66 -13.96 1.77 -9.45
CA LYS A 66 -12.94 1.61 -10.50
C LYS A 66 -12.24 0.25 -10.54
N GLN A 67 -12.45 -0.60 -9.52
CA GLN A 67 -11.92 -1.96 -9.52
C GLN A 67 -12.82 -2.94 -10.28
N ARG A 68 -14.06 -2.55 -10.62
CA ARG A 68 -14.96 -3.40 -11.41
C ARG A 68 -14.39 -3.69 -12.79
N SER A 69 -14.62 -4.90 -13.29
CA SER A 69 -14.11 -5.29 -14.61
C SER A 69 -15.01 -4.80 -15.74
N ASN A 70 -16.30 -4.60 -15.46
CA ASN A 70 -17.28 -4.16 -16.43
C ASN A 70 -18.26 -3.13 -15.83
N GLU A 71 -18.00 -1.84 -16.05
CA GLU A 71 -18.90 -0.76 -15.63
C GLU A 71 -20.26 -0.82 -16.35
N ALA A 72 -20.33 -1.34 -17.59
CA ALA A 72 -21.56 -1.40 -18.37
C ALA A 72 -22.60 -2.39 -17.80
N ASN A 73 -22.15 -3.40 -17.07
CA ASN A 73 -23.04 -4.38 -16.44
C ASN A 73 -23.83 -3.80 -15.25
N LEU A 74 -23.41 -2.68 -14.65
CA LEU A 74 -24.13 -2.06 -13.53
C LEU A 74 -25.52 -1.53 -13.94
N LEU A 75 -25.65 -1.11 -15.20
CA LEU A 75 -26.91 -0.57 -15.72
C LEU A 75 -27.90 -1.67 -16.12
N THR A 76 -27.42 -2.88 -16.38
CA THR A 76 -28.23 -3.99 -16.91
C THR A 76 -28.46 -5.11 -15.90
N ASP A 77 -27.49 -5.39 -15.03
CA ASP A 77 -27.59 -6.37 -13.95
C ASP A 77 -26.64 -6.00 -12.77
N PRO A 78 -27.14 -5.24 -11.77
CA PRO A 78 -26.38 -4.91 -10.57
C PRO A 78 -25.90 -6.14 -9.77
N HIS A 79 -26.49 -7.30 -10.00
CA HIS A 79 -26.19 -8.57 -9.33
C HIS A 79 -25.29 -9.49 -10.15
N ALA A 80 -24.85 -9.06 -11.34
CA ALA A 80 -23.93 -9.83 -12.15
C ALA A 80 -22.66 -10.13 -11.35
N SER A 81 -22.35 -11.43 -11.20
CA SER A 81 -21.13 -11.87 -10.54
C SER A 81 -19.91 -11.34 -11.28
N ASP A 82 -19.09 -10.53 -10.60
CA ASP A 82 -17.81 -10.04 -11.11
C ASP A 82 -16.68 -10.65 -10.27
N PRO A 83 -16.23 -11.87 -10.59
CA PRO A 83 -15.15 -12.53 -9.84
C PRO A 83 -13.82 -11.76 -9.97
N ILE A 84 -13.61 -11.01 -11.06
CA ILE A 84 -12.41 -10.20 -11.25
C ILE A 84 -12.42 -9.01 -10.27
N TYR A 85 -13.57 -8.35 -10.12
CA TYR A 85 -13.74 -7.31 -9.10
C TYR A 85 -13.49 -7.87 -7.69
N ALA A 86 -14.07 -9.03 -7.37
CA ALA A 86 -13.87 -9.66 -6.07
C ALA A 86 -12.40 -10.04 -5.81
N LEU A 87 -11.66 -10.47 -6.84
CA LEU A 87 -10.21 -10.72 -6.76
C LEU A 87 -9.42 -9.42 -6.52
N ARG A 88 -9.74 -8.34 -7.24
CA ARG A 88 -9.08 -7.03 -7.06
C ARG A 88 -9.30 -6.45 -5.66
N LEU A 89 -10.50 -6.61 -5.11
CA LEU A 89 -10.82 -6.22 -3.74
C LEU A 89 -10.01 -6.99 -2.68
N ARG A 90 -9.45 -8.16 -3.03
CA ARG A 90 -8.55 -8.96 -2.17
C ARG A 90 -7.07 -8.64 -2.40
N SER A 91 -6.75 -7.65 -3.22
CA SER A 91 -5.37 -7.25 -3.48
C SER A 91 -4.62 -6.95 -2.18
N SER A 92 -3.45 -7.57 -2.02
CA SER A 92 -2.55 -7.31 -0.90
C SER A 92 -1.83 -5.95 -1.03
N TRP A 93 -1.89 -5.36 -2.24
CA TRP A 93 -1.30 -4.05 -2.55
C TRP A 93 -2.30 -2.90 -2.37
N GLY A 94 -3.53 -3.18 -1.94
CA GLY A 94 -4.55 -2.18 -1.63
C GLY A 94 -4.91 -1.31 -2.85
N SER A 95 -4.74 0.00 -2.72
CA SER A 95 -4.96 0.97 -3.81
C SER A 95 -4.05 0.74 -5.04
N HIS A 96 -2.97 -0.04 -4.92
CA HIS A 96 -2.10 -0.40 -6.04
C HIS A 96 -2.47 -1.76 -6.66
N TRP A 97 -3.72 -2.20 -6.56
CA TRP A 97 -4.21 -3.47 -7.11
C TRP A 97 -3.91 -3.66 -8.60
N ARG A 98 -3.87 -2.58 -9.40
CA ARG A 98 -3.48 -2.65 -10.82
C ARG A 98 -2.03 -3.05 -11.00
N CYS A 99 -1.16 -2.59 -10.10
CA CYS A 99 0.25 -2.90 -10.12
C CYS A 99 0.46 -4.38 -9.74
N GLU A 100 -0.26 -4.87 -8.74
CA GLU A 100 -0.27 -6.29 -8.38
C GLU A 100 -0.78 -7.13 -9.55
N GLU A 101 -1.94 -6.79 -10.12
CA GLU A 101 -2.53 -7.50 -11.27
C GLU A 101 -1.56 -7.53 -12.47
N SER A 102 -0.91 -6.41 -12.79
CA SER A 102 0.06 -6.32 -13.88
C SER A 102 1.25 -7.25 -13.66
N VAL A 103 1.81 -7.27 -12.44
CA VAL A 103 2.91 -8.15 -12.06
C VAL A 103 2.48 -9.62 -12.06
N MET A 104 1.23 -9.92 -11.69
CA MET A 104 0.69 -11.28 -11.69
C MET A 104 0.44 -11.80 -13.11
N ARG A 105 -0.05 -10.97 -14.04
CA ARG A 105 -0.29 -11.36 -15.45
C ARG A 105 0.99 -11.71 -16.21
N VAL A 106 2.11 -11.07 -15.86
CA VAL A 106 3.45 -11.44 -16.39
C VAL A 106 3.84 -12.89 -16.00
N ARG A 107 3.21 -13.48 -14.96
CA ARG A 107 3.47 -14.86 -14.55
C ARG A 107 2.80 -15.91 -15.44
N GLU A 108 1.68 -15.57 -16.07
CA GLU A 108 0.83 -16.53 -16.79
C GLU A 108 1.17 -16.65 -18.27
N LYS A 109 1.83 -15.65 -18.84
CA LYS A 109 2.34 -15.69 -20.21
C LYS A 109 3.82 -15.44 -20.17
N ASP A 110 4.62 -16.29 -20.82
CA ASP A 110 6.06 -16.09 -21.09
C ASP A 110 6.35 -14.85 -21.98
N CYS A 111 5.43 -13.88 -22.02
CA CYS A 111 5.60 -12.60 -22.69
C CYS A 111 6.41 -11.69 -21.76
N GLU A 112 7.72 -11.56 -22.01
CA GLU A 112 8.60 -10.55 -21.39
C GLU A 112 8.19 -9.08 -21.68
N THR A 113 7.04 -8.86 -22.33
CA THR A 113 6.61 -7.60 -22.91
C THR A 113 5.43 -7.02 -22.15
N ASP A 114 5.72 -6.01 -21.33
CA ASP A 114 5.06 -4.68 -21.37
C ASP A 114 5.13 -3.92 -20.03
N CYS A 115 5.41 -4.59 -18.90
CA CYS A 115 5.55 -3.92 -17.61
C CYS A 115 6.99 -3.50 -17.27
N ASN A 116 7.98 -4.01 -18.02
CA ASN A 116 9.38 -3.65 -17.92
C ASN A 116 9.66 -2.37 -18.73
N VAL A 117 9.24 -1.27 -18.11
CA VAL A 117 9.68 0.12 -18.24
C VAL A 117 10.92 0.30 -19.12
N ALA A 118 10.85 1.20 -20.11
CA ALA A 118 12.00 1.66 -20.89
C ALA A 118 13.24 1.97 -20.01
N ALA A 119 13.03 2.47 -18.78
CA ALA A 119 14.07 2.66 -17.78
C ALA A 119 14.89 1.39 -17.46
N MET A 120 14.27 0.22 -17.35
CA MET A 120 14.98 -1.04 -17.10
C MET A 120 15.86 -1.44 -18.29
N ALA A 121 15.43 -1.13 -19.52
CA ALA A 121 16.28 -1.32 -20.69
C ALA A 121 17.52 -0.41 -20.64
N LEU A 122 17.38 0.84 -20.16
CA LEU A 122 18.52 1.76 -20.00
C LEU A 122 19.58 1.23 -19.03
N LEU A 123 19.16 0.51 -17.98
CA LEU A 123 20.08 -0.12 -17.02
C LEU A 123 20.95 -1.21 -17.65
N LEU A 124 20.55 -1.77 -18.78
CA LEU A 124 21.25 -2.86 -19.48
C LEU A 124 22.13 -2.36 -20.64
N VAL A 125 22.07 -1.08 -21.00
CA VAL A 125 22.81 -0.54 -22.16
C VAL A 125 24.32 -0.51 -21.90
N CYS A 126 24.76 0.17 -20.84
CA CYS A 126 26.16 0.23 -20.43
C CYS A 126 26.29 0.70 -18.97
N LYS A 127 27.49 0.51 -18.38
CA LYS A 127 27.76 0.89 -16.99
C LYS A 127 27.57 2.40 -16.72
N ARG A 128 27.87 3.24 -17.71
CA ARG A 128 27.71 4.69 -17.60
C ARG A 128 26.22 5.07 -17.57
N MET A 129 25.42 4.52 -18.49
CA MET A 129 23.96 4.72 -18.49
C MET A 129 23.34 4.21 -17.20
N PHE A 130 23.76 3.02 -16.76
CA PHE A 130 23.30 2.43 -15.51
C PHE A 130 23.52 3.38 -14.32
N THR A 131 24.71 3.98 -14.21
CA THR A 131 25.03 4.89 -13.10
C THR A 131 24.21 6.17 -13.19
N ASP A 132 24.15 6.79 -14.37
CA ASP A 132 23.35 8.00 -14.62
C ASP A 132 21.86 7.77 -14.29
N VAL A 133 21.29 6.63 -14.72
CA VAL A 133 19.89 6.27 -14.50
C VAL A 133 19.64 5.91 -13.04
N ALA A 134 20.51 5.15 -12.39
CA ALA A 134 20.36 4.80 -10.98
C ALA A 134 20.41 6.05 -10.07
N GLU A 135 21.31 6.99 -10.35
CA GLU A 135 21.34 8.28 -9.66
C GLU A 135 20.04 9.06 -9.88
N MET A 136 19.56 9.11 -11.13
CA MET A 136 18.31 9.79 -11.46
C MET A 136 17.11 9.14 -10.77
N MET A 137 16.99 7.80 -10.77
CA MET A 137 15.93 7.07 -10.07
C MET A 137 15.91 7.41 -8.57
N ALA A 138 17.08 7.47 -7.92
CA ALA A 138 17.16 7.84 -6.51
C ALA A 138 16.73 9.29 -6.22
N ASP A 139 16.89 10.16 -7.22
CA ASP A 139 16.62 11.59 -7.15
C ASP A 139 15.14 11.93 -7.36
N ILE A 140 14.46 11.26 -8.30
CA ILE A 140 13.09 11.63 -8.72
C ILE A 140 12.03 10.59 -8.43
N ALA A 141 12.37 9.31 -8.31
CA ALA A 141 11.37 8.26 -8.13
C ALA A 141 11.08 7.98 -6.65
N ALA A 142 9.81 7.83 -6.31
CA ALA A 142 9.39 7.23 -5.07
C ALA A 142 9.52 5.71 -5.16
N LEU A 143 10.24 5.11 -4.21
CA LEU A 143 10.32 3.66 -4.10
C LEU A 143 9.11 3.16 -3.30
N GLN A 144 8.26 2.35 -3.92
CA GLN A 144 7.04 1.81 -3.33
C GLN A 144 7.26 0.37 -2.87
N ILE A 145 6.97 0.07 -1.59
CA ILE A 145 7.06 -1.28 -1.01
C ILE A 145 5.66 -1.70 -0.55
N ASN A 146 5.16 -2.84 -1.06
CA ASN A 146 3.79 -3.31 -0.77
C ASN A 146 3.72 -4.57 0.09
N GLY A 147 4.82 -5.00 0.70
CA GLY A 147 4.82 -6.21 1.53
C GLY A 147 5.99 -6.27 2.50
N LEU A 148 5.76 -6.91 3.65
CA LEU A 148 6.77 -7.06 4.69
C LEU A 148 8.01 -7.83 4.22
N ASP A 149 7.84 -8.82 3.34
CA ASP A 149 8.98 -9.56 2.79
C ASP A 149 9.90 -8.69 1.93
N ALA A 150 9.34 -7.75 1.16
CA ALA A 150 10.13 -6.78 0.39
C ALA A 150 10.76 -5.72 1.31
N LEU A 151 10.10 -5.36 2.42
CA LEU A 151 10.64 -4.42 3.40
C LEU A 151 11.98 -4.89 4.00
N ARG A 152 12.20 -6.21 4.06
CA ARG A 152 13.45 -6.83 4.55
C ARG A 152 14.70 -6.43 3.80
N ILE A 153 14.57 -5.82 2.62
CA ILE A 153 15.68 -5.30 1.81
C ILE A 153 16.27 -4.04 2.47
N LEU A 154 15.42 -3.25 3.14
CA LEU A 154 15.85 -2.05 3.83
C LEU A 154 16.56 -2.38 5.14
N VAL A 155 16.20 -3.47 5.79
CA VAL A 155 16.77 -3.88 7.08
C VAL A 155 18.14 -4.52 6.87
N PRO A 156 19.19 -4.12 7.62
CA PRO A 156 20.50 -4.77 7.51
C PRO A 156 20.38 -6.25 7.85
N GLN A 157 20.43 -7.12 6.86
CA GLN A 157 20.46 -8.56 7.11
C GLN A 157 21.88 -9.00 7.45
N SER A 158 22.05 -9.63 8.61
CA SER A 158 23.19 -10.51 8.88
C SER A 158 23.07 -11.78 8.03
N GLY A 159 23.37 -11.71 6.73
CA GLY A 159 23.79 -12.85 5.91
C GLY A 159 22.73 -13.83 5.34
N VAL A 160 21.42 -13.59 5.45
CA VAL A 160 20.41 -14.59 5.02
C VAL A 160 20.01 -14.47 3.54
N LEU A 161 19.97 -13.27 2.96
CA LEU A 161 19.93 -13.13 1.50
C LEU A 161 21.34 -13.30 0.95
N LYS A 162 21.77 -14.57 0.77
CA LYS A 162 22.85 -14.90 -0.16
C LYS A 162 22.37 -14.50 -1.56
N SER A 163 22.50 -13.21 -1.88
CA SER A 163 22.12 -12.67 -3.16
C SER A 163 22.95 -13.39 -4.21
N GLY A 164 22.30 -14.20 -5.05
CA GLY A 164 22.78 -14.32 -6.42
C GLY A 164 22.95 -12.88 -6.95
N ARG A 165 24.01 -12.62 -7.71
CA ARG A 165 24.21 -11.31 -8.38
C ARG A 165 23.05 -11.07 -9.36
N SER A 166 21.92 -10.60 -8.86
CA SER A 166 20.81 -10.12 -9.68
C SER A 166 21.04 -8.65 -9.99
N SER A 167 20.77 -8.24 -11.23
CA SER A 167 20.86 -6.83 -11.66
C SER A 167 20.05 -5.90 -10.76
N THR A 168 18.89 -6.35 -10.27
CA THR A 168 18.05 -5.59 -9.33
C THR A 168 18.77 -5.31 -8.01
N SER A 169 19.53 -6.27 -7.47
CA SER A 169 20.27 -6.06 -6.22
C SER A 169 21.39 -5.04 -6.39
N THR A 170 22.12 -5.10 -7.51
CA THR A 170 23.14 -4.10 -7.83
C THR A 170 22.54 -2.71 -7.98
N LEU A 171 21.39 -2.60 -8.66
CA LEU A 171 20.67 -1.34 -8.79
C LEU A 171 20.24 -0.78 -7.43
N LEU A 172 19.64 -1.60 -6.56
CA LEU A 172 19.21 -1.14 -5.24
C LEU A 172 20.38 -0.68 -4.37
N ASN A 173 21.54 -1.31 -4.49
CA ASN A 173 22.75 -0.84 -3.81
C ASN A 173 23.20 0.55 -4.28
N CYS A 174 22.88 0.94 -5.51
CA CYS A 174 23.12 2.29 -6.04
C CYS A 174 22.01 3.27 -5.68
N VAL A 175 20.75 2.84 -5.70
CA VAL A 175 19.58 3.71 -5.48
C VAL A 175 19.37 4.02 -4.01
N LEU A 176 19.36 3.00 -3.14
CA LEU A 176 18.97 3.14 -1.73
C LEU A 176 19.78 4.21 -0.96
N PRO A 177 21.12 4.30 -1.06
CA PRO A 177 21.89 5.30 -0.31
C PRO A 177 21.52 6.76 -0.62
N SER A 178 20.98 7.00 -1.82
CA SER A 178 20.62 8.33 -2.34
C SER A 178 19.11 8.56 -2.42
N LEU A 179 18.30 7.57 -2.04
CA LEU A 179 16.84 7.61 -2.16
C LEU A 179 16.26 8.79 -1.37
N LYS A 180 15.38 9.57 -2.03
CA LYS A 180 14.72 10.73 -1.42
C LYS A 180 13.30 10.48 -0.95
N GLU A 181 12.56 9.59 -1.60
CA GLU A 181 11.15 9.29 -1.29
C GLU A 181 10.93 7.78 -1.18
N LEU A 182 10.29 7.35 -0.09
CA LEU A 182 9.97 5.96 0.20
C LEU A 182 8.51 5.87 0.64
N ASP A 183 7.75 5.06 -0.07
CA ASP A 183 6.34 4.81 0.20
C ASP A 183 6.17 3.33 0.59
N ILE A 184 5.51 3.09 1.72
CA ILE A 184 5.26 1.75 2.26
C ILE A 184 3.75 1.58 2.40
N SER A 185 3.16 0.67 1.63
CA SER A 185 1.71 0.43 1.65
C SER A 185 1.43 -1.03 2.00
N LEU A 186 0.98 -1.30 3.21
CA LEU A 186 0.79 -2.65 3.73
C LEU A 186 -0.68 -2.92 4.01
N ARG A 187 -1.26 -3.88 3.28
CA ARG A 187 -2.51 -4.54 3.67
C ARG A 187 -2.18 -5.93 4.17
N LEU A 188 -2.29 -6.15 5.47
CA LEU A 188 -1.84 -7.37 6.12
C LEU A 188 -3.02 -8.12 6.75
N PRO A 189 -2.93 -9.44 6.94
CA PRO A 189 -3.86 -10.14 7.82
C PRO A 189 -3.82 -9.55 9.23
N LEU A 190 -4.96 -9.51 9.93
CA LEU A 190 -5.09 -9.00 11.30
C LEU A 190 -4.14 -9.73 12.27
N SER A 191 -3.92 -11.02 12.05
CA SER A 191 -2.94 -11.81 12.81
C SER A 191 -1.52 -11.26 12.73
N ALA A 192 -1.14 -10.58 11.64
CA ALA A 192 0.15 -9.90 11.53
C ALA A 192 0.22 -8.68 12.46
N TYR A 193 -0.87 -7.94 12.60
CA TYR A 193 -0.95 -6.83 13.56
C TYR A 193 -0.95 -7.33 15.01
N ASP A 194 -1.65 -8.42 15.32
CA ASP A 194 -1.57 -9.06 16.64
C ASP A 194 -0.14 -9.49 16.97
N ALA A 195 0.58 -10.03 15.98
CA ALA A 195 1.96 -10.45 16.18
C ALA A 195 2.92 -9.25 16.35
N LEU A 196 2.67 -8.13 15.66
CA LEU A 196 3.38 -6.86 15.88
C LEU A 196 3.13 -6.31 17.28
N GLU A 197 1.89 -6.35 17.77
CA GLU A 197 1.52 -5.92 19.12
C GLU A 197 2.24 -6.78 20.19
N ASN A 198 2.34 -8.09 19.97
CA ASN A 198 2.98 -9.02 20.92
C ASN A 198 4.51 -9.04 20.83
N ALA A 199 5.11 -8.56 19.74
CA ALA A 199 6.56 -8.55 19.54
C ALA A 199 7.28 -7.66 20.56
N GLY A 200 6.63 -6.60 21.06
CA GLY A 200 7.18 -5.75 22.12
C GLY A 200 7.28 -6.43 23.49
N ASN A 201 6.51 -7.51 23.71
CA ASN A 201 6.34 -8.15 25.02
C ASN A 201 7.08 -9.49 25.16
N SER A 202 7.57 -10.06 24.06
CA SER A 202 8.02 -11.47 24.02
C SER A 202 9.55 -11.59 23.89
N THR A 203 10.19 -12.14 24.91
CA THR A 203 11.62 -12.53 24.91
C THR A 203 11.89 -13.96 24.43
N SER A 204 10.86 -14.68 23.96
CA SER A 204 10.89 -16.12 23.76
C SER A 204 11.04 -16.53 22.30
N SER A 205 12.12 -17.25 22.01
CA SER A 205 12.62 -17.69 20.71
C SER A 205 11.89 -18.92 20.13
N LYS A 206 11.07 -18.74 19.10
CA LYS A 206 10.84 -19.75 18.06
C LYS A 206 10.63 -19.09 16.70
N SER A 207 11.71 -19.04 15.91
CA SER A 207 11.80 -18.48 14.55
C SER A 207 10.75 -19.05 13.59
N SER A 208 9.60 -18.40 13.48
CA SER A 208 8.60 -18.65 12.42
C SER A 208 8.89 -17.77 11.18
N SER A 209 8.29 -18.10 10.02
CA SER A 209 8.36 -17.23 8.84
C SER A 209 7.76 -15.84 9.11
N MET A 210 6.76 -15.77 10.00
CA MET A 210 6.11 -14.53 10.42
C MET A 210 7.08 -13.64 11.22
N ASP A 211 8.00 -14.24 11.96
CA ASP A 211 9.02 -13.53 12.75
C ASP A 211 9.96 -12.72 11.84
N HIS A 212 10.24 -13.22 10.63
CA HIS A 212 11.06 -12.48 9.66
C HIS A 212 10.35 -11.23 9.11
N SER A 213 9.04 -11.30 8.94
CA SER A 213 8.23 -10.16 8.48
C SER A 213 8.04 -9.13 9.59
N ILE A 214 7.81 -9.59 10.82
CA ILE A 214 7.72 -8.75 12.03
C ILE A 214 9.05 -8.05 12.28
N SER A 215 10.17 -8.78 12.20
CA SER A 215 11.51 -8.18 12.35
C SER A 215 11.84 -7.16 11.26
N ALA A 216 11.25 -7.28 10.06
CA ALA A 216 11.38 -6.28 9.01
C ALA A 216 10.76 -4.94 9.42
N TRP A 217 9.56 -5.00 10.01
CA TRP A 217 8.84 -3.82 10.49
C TRP A 217 9.52 -3.19 11.73
N THR A 218 9.87 -4.00 12.72
CA THR A 218 10.53 -3.49 13.93
C THR A 218 11.95 -2.99 13.65
N GLY A 219 12.62 -3.56 12.64
CA GLY A 219 13.91 -3.10 12.12
C GLY A 219 13.83 -1.91 11.16
N LEU A 220 12.64 -1.36 10.90
CA LEU A 220 12.46 -0.29 9.92
C LEU A 220 13.15 1.00 10.35
N ARG A 221 13.07 1.39 11.62
CA ARG A 221 13.72 2.61 12.11
C ARG A 221 15.22 2.70 11.77
N PRO A 222 16.08 1.76 12.21
CA PRO A 222 17.50 1.83 11.86
C PRO A 222 17.75 1.66 10.35
N ALA A 223 16.83 1.05 9.61
CA ALA A 223 16.90 1.04 8.15
C ALA A 223 16.73 2.44 7.57
N ILE A 224 15.69 3.17 7.99
CA ILE A 224 15.40 4.55 7.56
C ILE A 224 16.52 5.52 7.96
N GLU A 225 17.05 5.41 9.18
CA GLU A 225 18.14 6.28 9.65
C GLU A 225 19.42 6.19 8.78
N ARG A 226 19.61 5.07 8.05
CA ARG A 226 20.73 4.90 7.10
C ARG A 226 20.47 5.52 5.73
N LEU A 227 19.21 5.79 5.39
CA LEU A 227 18.83 6.49 4.17
C LEU A 227 19.01 8.00 4.41
N SER A 228 20.26 8.45 4.54
CA SER A 228 20.60 9.84 4.93
C SER A 228 20.06 10.92 3.98
N LYS A 229 19.74 10.55 2.74
CA LYS A 229 19.15 11.41 1.72
C LYS A 229 17.63 11.36 1.68
N LEU A 230 17.00 10.46 2.45
CA LEU A 230 15.55 10.37 2.52
C LEU A 230 15.00 11.69 3.07
N ARG A 231 13.98 12.20 2.38
CA ARG A 231 13.29 13.46 2.71
C ARG A 231 11.81 13.24 2.93
N ARG A 232 11.23 12.20 2.34
CA ARG A 232 9.82 11.85 2.54
C ARG A 232 9.65 10.36 2.78
N LEU A 233 8.85 10.05 3.80
CA LEU A 233 8.39 8.71 4.13
C LEU A 233 6.86 8.73 4.22
N ARG A 234 6.19 7.98 3.35
CA ARG A 234 4.74 7.74 3.45
C ARG A 234 4.48 6.31 3.86
N ILE A 235 3.57 6.15 4.82
CA ILE A 235 3.19 4.84 5.31
C ILE A 235 1.67 4.72 5.25
N TRP A 236 1.17 3.78 4.47
CA TRP A 236 -0.24 3.44 4.38
C TRP A 236 -0.45 2.04 4.99
N LEU A 237 -1.33 1.94 5.98
CA LEU A 237 -1.62 0.67 6.66
C LEU A 237 -3.10 0.32 6.54
N ASP A 238 -3.40 -0.95 6.31
CA ASP A 238 -4.74 -1.53 6.35
C ASP A 238 -4.66 -3.03 6.68
N HIS A 239 -5.81 -3.69 6.87
CA HIS A 239 -5.88 -5.14 7.00
C HIS A 239 -6.87 -5.79 6.03
N GLU A 240 -6.81 -7.12 5.91
CA GLU A 240 -7.59 -7.89 4.93
C GLU A 240 -9.02 -8.18 5.41
N GLU A 241 -9.23 -8.22 6.73
CA GLU A 241 -10.47 -8.63 7.38
C GLU A 241 -11.54 -7.55 7.34
N ARG A 242 -12.81 -7.95 7.38
CA ARG A 242 -13.95 -7.02 7.30
C ARG A 242 -14.25 -6.25 8.58
N CYS A 243 -13.69 -6.67 9.71
CA CYS A 243 -13.91 -5.96 10.98
C CYS A 243 -13.32 -4.54 10.94
N PRO A 244 -13.77 -3.63 11.82
CA PRO A 244 -13.27 -2.27 11.86
C PRO A 244 -11.77 -2.17 12.11
N TRP A 245 -11.13 -1.13 11.57
CA TRP A 245 -9.71 -0.83 11.82
C TRP A 245 -9.39 -0.64 13.31
N SER A 246 -10.36 -0.18 14.11
CA SER A 246 -10.24 -0.04 15.58
C SER A 246 -9.96 -1.35 16.34
N MET A 247 -9.89 -2.49 15.66
CA MET A 247 -9.37 -3.72 16.25
C MET A 247 -7.84 -3.71 16.38
N VAL A 248 -7.14 -2.91 15.57
CA VAL A 248 -5.68 -2.80 15.50
C VAL A 248 -5.14 -1.83 16.56
N ASN A 249 -4.15 -2.28 17.34
CA ASN A 249 -3.43 -1.41 18.26
C ASN A 249 -2.42 -0.51 17.52
N GLU A 250 -2.89 0.64 17.03
CA GLU A 250 -2.08 1.62 16.30
C GLU A 250 -0.83 2.05 17.09
N ARG A 251 -0.96 2.24 18.40
CA ARG A 251 0.17 2.66 19.24
C ARG A 251 1.27 1.61 19.26
N ALA A 252 0.91 0.34 19.39
CA ALA A 252 1.88 -0.75 19.34
C ALA A 252 2.54 -0.85 17.96
N VAL A 253 1.74 -0.80 16.89
CA VAL A 253 2.19 -0.91 15.50
C VAL A 253 3.13 0.23 15.09
N LEU A 254 2.83 1.46 15.51
CA LEU A 254 3.63 2.64 15.18
C LEU A 254 4.75 2.94 16.18
N SER A 255 4.78 2.25 17.33
CA SER A 255 5.83 2.45 18.34
C SER A 255 7.27 2.35 17.79
N PRO A 256 7.62 1.46 16.84
CA PRO A 256 8.99 1.40 16.31
C PRO A 256 9.39 2.67 15.54
N LEU A 257 8.41 3.44 15.07
CA LEU A 257 8.58 4.60 14.20
C LEU A 257 8.44 5.92 14.95
N ALA A 258 7.92 5.92 16.18
CA ALA A 258 7.61 7.12 16.96
C ALA A 258 8.78 8.13 17.03
N SER A 259 10.01 7.63 17.19
CA SER A 259 11.20 8.49 17.27
C SER A 259 11.65 9.08 15.93
N LEU A 260 11.20 8.54 14.79
CA LEU A 260 11.55 9.08 13.47
C LEU A 260 10.99 10.50 13.30
N GLY A 261 9.87 10.83 13.94
CA GLY A 261 9.28 12.17 13.92
C GLY A 261 10.16 13.24 14.58
N ASN A 262 11.25 12.86 15.27
CA ASN A 262 12.22 13.81 15.80
C ASN A 262 13.22 14.30 14.75
N ASN A 263 13.21 13.75 13.53
CA ASN A 263 14.11 14.16 12.46
C ASN A 263 13.48 15.31 11.64
N PRO A 264 13.95 16.57 11.78
CA PRO A 264 13.35 17.71 11.09
C PRO A 264 13.60 17.71 9.57
N ASN A 265 14.50 16.86 9.08
CA ASN A 265 14.81 16.76 7.64
C ASN A 265 14.00 15.67 6.93
N LEU A 266 13.13 14.97 7.65
CA LEU A 266 12.32 13.88 7.14
C LEU A 266 10.84 14.20 7.36
N ASP A 267 10.13 14.42 6.26
CA ASP A 267 8.68 14.52 6.23
C ASP A 267 8.07 13.12 6.35
N ILE A 268 7.27 12.89 7.39
CA ILE A 268 6.64 11.59 7.67
C ILE A 268 5.13 11.77 7.71
N SER A 269 4.45 11.01 6.85
CA SER A 269 2.99 10.92 6.84
C SER A 269 2.55 9.47 6.99
N ILE A 270 1.56 9.26 7.85
CA ILE A 270 0.97 7.95 8.11
C ILE A 270 -0.50 8.04 7.75
N ASP A 271 -0.92 7.22 6.81
CA ASP A 271 -2.29 7.11 6.37
C ASP A 271 -2.93 5.86 7.00
N LEU A 272 -3.91 6.08 7.89
CA LEU A 272 -4.64 5.05 8.61
C LEU A 272 -6.14 5.18 8.32
N PRO A 273 -6.90 4.06 8.32
CA PRO A 273 -8.35 4.13 8.31
C PRO A 273 -8.90 4.93 9.50
N LYS A 274 -10.09 5.48 9.33
CA LYS A 274 -10.86 6.11 10.42
C LYS A 274 -11.19 5.07 11.51
N LEU A 275 -11.21 5.55 12.75
CA LEU A 275 -11.56 4.74 13.90
C LEU A 275 -13.08 4.68 14.06
N HIS A 276 -13.60 3.49 14.32
CA HIS A 276 -14.97 3.28 14.70
C HIS A 276 -15.21 3.80 16.13
N PRO A 277 -16.12 4.78 16.35
CA PRO A 277 -16.29 5.45 17.65
C PRO A 277 -16.67 4.53 18.81
N LYS A 278 -17.36 3.42 18.53
CA LYS A 278 -17.69 2.39 19.52
C LYS A 278 -16.48 1.64 20.10
N TRP A 279 -15.39 1.54 19.32
CA TRP A 279 -14.25 0.68 19.62
C TRP A 279 -12.93 1.46 19.77
N GLU A 280 -12.96 2.77 19.54
CA GLU A 280 -11.80 3.62 19.81
C GLU A 280 -11.42 3.60 21.30
N ASN A 281 -10.12 3.72 21.57
CA ASN A 281 -9.55 3.52 22.89
C ASN A 281 -8.24 4.30 22.96
N LEU A 282 -8.09 5.18 23.96
CA LEU A 282 -6.94 6.07 24.08
C LEU A 282 -5.61 5.34 24.28
N ASP A 283 -5.62 4.15 24.90
CA ASP A 283 -4.43 3.34 25.17
C ASP A 283 -3.98 2.51 23.95
N ARG A 284 -4.86 2.33 22.95
CA ARG A 284 -4.55 1.57 21.71
C ARG A 284 -4.46 2.45 20.47
N HIS A 285 -5.16 3.58 20.44
CA HIS A 285 -5.37 4.37 19.24
C HIS A 285 -4.94 5.82 19.39
N PHE A 286 -4.64 6.47 18.27
CA PHE A 286 -4.37 7.90 18.18
C PHE A 286 -5.65 8.66 17.83
N THR A 287 -6.35 9.16 18.85
CA THR A 287 -7.57 9.97 18.72
C THR A 287 -7.26 11.47 18.84
N GLU A 288 -8.25 12.33 18.63
CA GLU A 288 -8.11 13.79 18.84
C GLU A 288 -7.72 14.15 20.28
N ASP A 289 -8.16 13.36 21.27
CA ASP A 289 -7.83 13.54 22.68
C ASP A 289 -6.44 12.99 23.06
N SER A 290 -5.73 12.39 22.10
CA SER A 290 -4.41 11.82 22.36
C SER A 290 -3.33 12.90 22.47
N PRO A 291 -2.26 12.67 23.24
CA PRO A 291 -1.10 13.55 23.22
C PRO A 291 -0.56 13.72 21.79
N PRO A 292 -0.07 14.92 21.42
CA PRO A 292 0.45 15.18 20.09
C PRO A 292 1.55 14.20 19.72
N LEU A 293 1.41 13.55 18.57
CA LEU A 293 2.44 12.72 17.98
C LEU A 293 3.31 13.58 17.07
N THR A 294 4.61 13.31 17.01
CA THR A 294 5.53 13.96 16.06
C THR A 294 5.32 13.49 14.63
N LEU A 295 4.54 12.44 14.43
CA LEU A 295 4.16 11.89 13.14
C LEU A 295 2.78 12.42 12.75
N THR A 296 2.66 12.87 11.50
CA THR A 296 1.37 13.31 10.96
C THR A 296 0.54 12.09 10.60
N ILE A 297 -0.62 11.93 11.25
CA ILE A 297 -1.58 10.88 10.92
C ILE A 297 -2.71 11.49 10.08
N HIS A 298 -2.89 10.97 8.87
CA HIS A 298 -4.04 11.22 8.03
C HIS A 298 -5.04 10.08 8.20
N ARG A 299 -6.32 10.45 8.34
CA ARG A 299 -7.42 9.50 8.49
C ARG A 299 -8.20 9.40 7.19
N ARG A 300 -8.32 8.20 6.64
CA ARG A 300 -9.07 7.94 5.40
C ARG A 300 -10.25 7.01 5.62
N TYR A 301 -11.14 6.98 4.65
CA TYR A 301 -12.16 5.93 4.55
C TYR A 301 -11.52 4.60 4.20
N ARG A 302 -12.02 3.54 4.83
CA ARG A 302 -11.64 2.18 4.52
C ARG A 302 -12.43 1.67 3.31
N GLN A 303 -11.85 0.72 2.58
CA GLN A 303 -12.56 -0.03 1.55
C GLN A 303 -13.85 -0.65 2.12
N ARG A 304 -14.97 -0.45 1.43
CA ARG A 304 -16.32 -0.83 1.90
C ARG A 304 -16.85 -2.12 1.29
N TYR A 305 -16.28 -2.53 0.16
CA TYR A 305 -16.59 -3.78 -0.52
C TYR A 305 -15.46 -4.77 -0.32
N HIS A 306 -15.75 -6.04 -0.10
CA HIS A 306 -14.75 -7.05 0.19
C HIS A 306 -14.98 -8.30 -0.67
N GLY A 307 -13.90 -8.84 -1.25
CA GLY A 307 -13.97 -10.13 -1.93
C GLY A 307 -13.95 -11.26 -0.90
N ILE A 308 -14.97 -12.10 -0.88
CA ILE A 308 -15.11 -13.25 0.02
C ILE A 308 -15.12 -14.53 -0.79
N GLU A 309 -14.28 -15.47 -0.37
CA GLU A 309 -14.29 -16.84 -0.87
C GLU A 309 -15.35 -17.65 -0.12
N SER A 310 -16.30 -18.19 -0.87
CA SER A 310 -17.37 -19.06 -0.36
C SER A 310 -16.86 -20.49 -0.22
N SER A 311 -17.59 -21.33 0.52
CA SER A 311 -17.22 -22.73 0.74
C SER A 311 -17.14 -23.57 -0.54
N ASP A 312 -17.80 -23.13 -1.62
CA ASP A 312 -17.76 -23.74 -2.95
C ASP A 312 -16.56 -23.26 -3.80
N GLY A 313 -15.67 -22.42 -3.24
CA GLY A 313 -14.55 -21.79 -3.93
C GLY A 313 -14.95 -20.58 -4.80
N SER A 314 -16.24 -20.23 -4.87
CA SER A 314 -16.67 -19.02 -5.58
C SER A 314 -16.26 -17.77 -4.81
N ILE A 315 -15.74 -16.77 -5.51
CA ILE A 315 -15.41 -15.48 -4.92
C ILE A 315 -16.55 -14.50 -5.22
N ARG A 316 -17.11 -13.90 -4.18
CA ARG A 316 -18.22 -12.95 -4.25
C ARG A 316 -17.84 -11.64 -3.59
N VAL A 317 -18.55 -10.58 -3.93
CA VAL A 317 -18.37 -9.29 -3.26
C VAL A 317 -19.37 -9.18 -2.12
N LYS A 318 -18.91 -8.72 -0.96
CA LYS A 318 -19.76 -8.36 0.18
C LYS A 318 -19.55 -6.90 0.51
N TYR A 319 -20.65 -6.18 0.70
CA TYR A 319 -20.63 -4.84 1.28
C TYR A 319 -20.54 -4.95 2.81
N ASP A 320 -19.48 -4.39 3.39
CA ASP A 320 -19.21 -4.39 4.83
C ASP A 320 -18.40 -3.11 5.16
N PRO A 321 -19.08 -1.95 5.22
CA PRO A 321 -18.40 -0.67 5.39
C PRO A 321 -17.87 -0.52 6.81
N ASP A 322 -16.67 0.06 6.91
CA ASP A 322 -16.17 0.59 8.19
C ASP A 322 -16.74 2.00 8.44
N PHE A 323 -16.45 2.57 9.61
CA PHE A 323 -16.87 3.92 9.95
C PHE A 323 -16.30 4.98 8.97
N PRO A 324 -17.14 5.94 8.50
CA PRO A 324 -18.57 6.05 8.71
C PRO A 324 -19.34 5.11 7.78
N THR A 325 -20.22 4.31 8.38
CA THR A 325 -21.08 3.36 7.68
C THR A 325 -22.07 4.05 6.77
N LEU A 326 -22.49 5.28 7.11
CA LEU A 326 -23.48 6.07 6.37
C LEU A 326 -22.88 6.92 5.24
N HIS A 327 -21.58 6.80 4.92
CA HIS A 327 -20.91 7.61 3.88
C HIS A 327 -21.65 7.65 2.54
N GLY A 328 -22.27 6.53 2.13
CA GLY A 328 -23.02 6.45 0.87
C GLY A 328 -24.35 7.22 0.86
N LEU A 329 -24.87 7.57 2.06
CA LEU A 329 -26.10 8.31 2.22
C LEU A 329 -25.88 9.84 2.20
N ALA A 330 -24.65 10.31 2.43
CA ALA A 330 -24.32 11.74 2.37
C ALA A 330 -24.72 12.35 1.01
N LEU A 331 -24.48 11.60 -0.07
CA LEU A 331 -24.80 12.02 -1.44
C LEU A 331 -26.31 12.11 -1.73
N MET A 332 -27.17 11.55 -0.87
CA MET A 332 -28.62 11.50 -1.12
C MET A 332 -29.37 12.66 -0.43
N GLU A 333 -28.84 13.23 0.64
CA GLU A 333 -29.58 14.14 1.54
C GLU A 333 -29.01 15.57 1.58
N ASP A 334 -28.25 15.99 0.57
CA ASP A 334 -27.55 17.28 0.53
C ASP A 334 -26.70 17.57 1.79
N MET A 335 -26.25 16.51 2.47
CA MET A 335 -25.38 16.60 3.65
C MET A 335 -23.92 16.53 3.20
N THR A 336 -23.05 17.28 3.88
CA THR A 336 -21.61 17.06 3.70
C THR A 336 -21.21 15.73 4.34
N ILE A 337 -20.11 15.16 3.86
CA ILE A 337 -19.57 13.91 4.41
C ILE A 337 -19.21 14.09 5.90
N GLU A 338 -18.71 15.27 6.27
CA GLU A 338 -18.36 15.62 7.64
C GLU A 338 -19.58 15.69 8.56
N GLU A 339 -20.72 16.19 8.06
CA GLU A 339 -21.97 16.22 8.82
C GLU A 339 -22.50 14.81 9.09
N VAL A 340 -22.42 13.92 8.10
CA VAL A 340 -22.80 12.50 8.27
C VAL A 340 -21.87 11.81 9.25
N GLU A 341 -20.57 12.03 9.15
CA GLU A 341 -19.59 11.47 10.07
C GLU A 341 -19.83 11.92 11.51
N GLU A 342 -20.07 13.21 11.74
CA GLU A 342 -20.29 13.76 13.08
C GLU A 342 -21.61 13.25 13.70
N MET A 343 -22.67 13.16 12.90
CA MET A 343 -23.93 12.55 13.31
C MET A 343 -23.73 11.08 13.69
N GLU A 344 -23.05 10.31 12.85
CA GLU A 344 -22.77 8.88 13.11
C GLU A 344 -21.90 8.71 14.36
N ARG A 345 -20.87 9.54 14.53
CA ARG A 345 -20.00 9.55 15.71
C ARG A 345 -20.79 9.85 16.99
N THR A 346 -21.65 10.85 16.96
CA THR A 346 -22.48 11.23 18.10
C THR A 346 -23.47 10.12 18.46
N SER A 347 -24.11 9.50 17.46
CA SER A 347 -25.00 8.34 17.67
C SER A 347 -24.26 7.19 18.36
N TRP A 348 -23.11 6.77 17.81
CA TRP A 348 -22.31 5.69 18.38
C TRP A 348 -21.86 5.97 19.81
N LYS A 349 -21.41 7.20 20.11
CA LYS A 349 -21.00 7.60 21.47
C LYS A 349 -22.13 7.53 22.49
N ARG A 350 -23.38 7.74 22.07
CA ARG A 350 -24.58 7.58 22.92
C ARG A 350 -25.06 6.12 23.02
N GLY A 351 -24.43 5.19 22.32
CA GLY A 351 -24.90 3.81 22.19
C GLY A 351 -26.13 3.65 21.30
N GLY A 352 -26.41 4.65 20.45
CA GLY A 352 -27.47 4.61 19.45
C GLY A 352 -27.10 3.77 18.22
N ASP A 353 -28.10 3.57 17.36
CA ASP A 353 -27.92 3.01 16.02
C ASP A 353 -27.97 4.17 15.01
N PRO A 354 -26.84 4.57 14.41
CA PRO A 354 -26.80 5.71 13.48
C PRO A 354 -27.75 5.56 12.29
N TYR A 355 -27.93 4.33 11.79
CA TYR A 355 -28.80 4.09 10.66
C TYR A 355 -30.26 4.33 11.05
N ARG A 356 -30.65 3.88 12.24
CA ARG A 356 -31.99 4.16 12.78
C ARG A 356 -32.22 5.64 13.04
N GLU A 357 -31.25 6.33 13.65
CA GLU A 357 -31.34 7.78 13.90
C GLU A 357 -31.44 8.57 12.59
N PHE A 358 -30.72 8.14 11.55
CA PHE A 358 -30.81 8.73 10.21
C PHE A 358 -32.21 8.55 9.61
N LEU A 359 -32.75 7.33 9.63
CA LEU A 359 -34.10 7.04 9.10
C LEU A 359 -35.21 7.78 9.87
N ASP A 360 -35.09 7.88 11.19
CA ASP A 360 -36.06 8.61 12.03
C ASP A 360 -36.07 10.11 11.71
N ARG A 361 -34.92 10.66 11.29
CA ARG A 361 -34.78 12.08 10.93
C ARG A 361 -35.22 12.38 9.49
N TRP A 362 -35.13 11.40 8.58
CA TRP A 362 -35.57 11.51 7.17
C TRP A 362 -36.57 10.42 6.75
N PRO A 363 -37.80 10.44 7.28
CA PRO A 363 -38.79 9.37 7.07
C PRO A 363 -39.37 9.32 5.64
N HIS A 364 -39.05 10.28 4.75
CA HIS A 364 -39.62 10.33 3.40
C HIS A 364 -38.86 9.47 2.36
N HIS A 365 -37.73 8.87 2.72
CA HIS A 365 -36.88 8.06 1.82
C HIS A 365 -36.97 6.54 2.10
N VAL A 366 -38.18 6.02 2.31
CA VAL A 366 -38.47 4.62 2.74
C VAL A 366 -38.17 3.54 1.70
N ASN A 367 -37.69 3.89 0.51
CA ASN A 367 -37.10 2.92 -0.42
C ASN A 367 -35.62 3.23 -0.60
N PRO A 368 -34.79 2.99 0.43
CA PRO A 368 -33.36 3.05 0.24
C PRO A 368 -32.99 2.00 -0.83
N PRO A 369 -32.04 2.31 -1.72
CA PRO A 369 -31.69 1.42 -2.82
C PRO A 369 -31.31 0.02 -2.30
N ALA A 370 -31.54 -1.03 -3.09
CA ALA A 370 -31.47 -2.44 -2.66
C ALA A 370 -30.20 -2.82 -1.87
N TRP A 371 -29.05 -2.18 -2.15
CA TRP A 371 -27.79 -2.37 -1.42
C TRP A 371 -27.82 -1.90 0.04
N VAL A 372 -28.72 -0.98 0.40
CA VAL A 372 -28.92 -0.51 1.77
C VAL A 372 -29.69 -1.53 2.61
N TRP A 373 -30.59 -2.32 2.02
CA TRP A 373 -31.34 -3.35 2.75
C TRP A 373 -30.43 -4.49 3.23
N GLU A 374 -29.34 -4.78 2.51
CA GLU A 374 -28.31 -5.74 2.94
C GLU A 374 -27.57 -5.28 4.21
N CYS A 375 -27.43 -3.96 4.45
CA CYS A 375 -26.80 -3.40 5.65
C CYS A 375 -27.59 -3.71 6.93
N THR A 376 -28.92 -3.60 6.88
CA THR A 376 -29.80 -3.83 8.04
C THR A 376 -29.84 -5.28 8.51
N VAL A 377 -29.54 -6.24 7.64
CA VAL A 377 -29.53 -7.67 7.98
C VAL A 377 -28.17 -8.08 8.54
N SER A 378 -27.06 -7.51 8.06
CA SER A 378 -25.71 -7.88 8.53
C SER A 378 -25.30 -7.24 9.85
N ALA A 379 -25.91 -6.11 10.27
CA ALA A 379 -25.62 -5.47 11.57
C ALA A 379 -26.31 -6.13 12.78
N ARG A 380 -27.13 -7.18 12.55
CA ARG A 380 -27.85 -7.94 13.59
C ARG A 380 -27.22 -9.30 13.92
N GLN A 381 -26.06 -9.62 13.36
CA GLN A 381 -25.21 -10.77 13.72
C GLN A 381 -23.88 -10.26 14.22
#